data_AF-A0A396PDG6-F1
#
_entry.id   AF-A0A396PDG6-F1
#
_cell.length_a   1.000
_cell.length_b   1.000
_cell.length_c   1.000
_cell.angle_alpha   90.00
_cell.angle_beta   90.00
_cell.angle_gamma   90.00
#
_symmetry.space_group_name_H-M   'P 1'
#
loop_
_entity.id
_entity.type
_entity.pdbx_description
1 polymer ?
#
loop_
_entity_poly.entity_id
_entity_poly.type
_entity_poly.pdbx_seq_one_letter_code
_entity_poly.pdbx_strand_id
1 'polypeptide(L)'
;MIAEEVKKEYFEWIYSIVCHKRYAPENTYDKLLNCLNEIPFKCKDARDKNRMEDGFNLRRQFTFYNDLDESAADLIEGPCTVLEMMFALAIRCEDIMDDPTIGNRTSQWFWQMVTNLGLGSMSDRLFNEEYVKETINKFMNREFEPDGKGSLFRIRNCQQDLREVEIWMAMLWYLDSLV
;
A
#
# COMPACT_ATOMS: atom_id res chain seq x y z
N MET A 1 -26.09 -6.65 -3.86
CA MET A 1 -25.33 -5.39 -4.01
C MET A 1 -24.98 -5.25 -5.47
N ILE A 2 -25.02 -4.04 -6.03
CA ILE A 2 -24.51 -3.81 -7.37
C ILE A 2 -22.99 -3.56 -7.31
N ALA A 3 -22.26 -3.86 -8.38
CA ALA A 3 -20.79 -3.84 -8.37
C ALA A 3 -20.19 -2.50 -7.91
N GLU A 4 -20.83 -1.38 -8.25
CA GLU A 4 -20.37 -0.05 -7.86
C GLU A 4 -20.44 0.19 -6.34
N GLU A 5 -21.49 -0.31 -5.68
CA GLU A 5 -21.63 -0.20 -4.22
C GLU A 5 -20.52 -0.99 -3.52
N VAL A 6 -20.25 -2.21 -3.98
CA VAL A 6 -19.19 -3.07 -3.41
C VAL A 6 -17.81 -2.44 -3.58
N LYS A 7 -17.52 -1.87 -4.76
CA LYS A 7 -16.24 -1.17 -5.01
C LYS A 7 -16.07 0.04 -4.10
N LYS A 8 -17.14 0.80 -3.88
CA LYS A 8 -17.13 1.93 -2.95
C LYS A 8 -16.90 1.46 -1.53
N GLU A 9 -17.64 0.46 -1.05
CA GLU A 9 -17.47 -0.10 0.30
C GLU A 9 -16.08 -0.70 0.51
N TYR A 10 -15.52 -1.35 -0.50
CA TYR A 10 -14.15 -1.87 -0.45
C TYR A 10 -13.11 -0.76 -0.32
N PHE A 11 -13.24 0.32 -1.10
CA PHE A 11 -12.37 1.48 -0.97
C PHE A 11 -12.50 2.13 0.41
N GLU A 12 -13.73 2.33 0.89
CA GLU A 12 -14.02 2.88 2.23
C GLU A 12 -13.46 2.00 3.34
N TRP A 13 -13.48 0.67 3.18
CA TRP A 13 -12.88 -0.27 4.11
C TRP A 13 -11.36 -0.04 4.22
N ILE A 14 -10.64 0.01 3.10
CA ILE A 14 -9.20 0.31 3.08
C ILE A 14 -8.95 1.71 3.69
N TYR A 15 -9.68 2.72 3.22
CA TYR A 15 -9.57 4.11 3.68
C TYR A 15 -9.73 4.20 5.19
N SER A 16 -10.76 3.55 5.73
CA SER A 16 -11.05 3.57 7.16
C SER A 16 -9.86 3.02 7.95
N ILE A 17 -9.22 1.93 7.51
CA ILE A 17 -8.10 1.33 8.24
C ILE A 17 -6.87 2.23 8.20
N VAL A 18 -6.52 2.79 7.04
CA VAL A 18 -5.29 3.58 6.90
C VAL A 18 -5.44 5.00 7.46
N CYS A 19 -6.63 5.59 7.46
CA CYS A 19 -6.89 6.96 7.91
C CYS A 19 -7.48 7.07 9.33
N HIS A 20 -7.91 5.97 9.98
CA HIS A 20 -8.62 6.05 11.27
C HIS A 20 -7.81 6.83 12.33
N LYS A 21 -8.41 7.90 12.89
CA LYS A 21 -7.91 8.69 14.03
C LYS A 21 -6.51 9.32 13.84
N ARG A 22 -5.98 9.33 12.61
CA ARG A 22 -4.59 9.74 12.36
C ARG A 22 -4.43 11.22 12.07
N TYR A 23 -5.40 11.82 11.38
CA TYR A 23 -5.31 13.20 10.91
C TYR A 23 -6.43 14.06 11.47
N ALA A 24 -6.11 15.34 11.65
CA ALA A 24 -7.14 16.34 11.92
C ALA A 24 -8.11 16.39 10.71
N PRO A 25 -9.41 16.67 10.92
CA PRO A 25 -10.42 16.66 9.86
C PRO A 25 -10.07 17.49 8.61
N GLU A 26 -9.21 18.50 8.76
CA GLU A 26 -8.72 19.37 7.70
C GLU A 26 -7.62 18.77 6.82
N ASN A 27 -7.04 17.62 7.17
CA ASN A 27 -5.95 16.95 6.44
C ASN A 27 -6.38 15.55 6.00
N THR A 28 -7.36 15.50 5.09
CA THR A 28 -7.79 14.27 4.41
C THR A 28 -6.86 13.90 3.26
N TYR A 29 -6.89 12.64 2.85
CA TYR A 29 -6.04 12.07 1.81
C TYR A 29 -6.84 11.29 0.76
N ASP A 30 -8.14 11.60 0.64
CA ASP A 30 -9.06 10.96 -0.30
C ASP A 30 -8.53 11.00 -1.72
N LYS A 31 -7.98 12.14 -2.16
CA LYS A 31 -7.44 12.30 -3.51
C LYS A 31 -6.19 11.44 -3.73
N LEU A 32 -5.30 11.38 -2.75
CA LEU A 32 -4.11 10.52 -2.82
C LEU A 32 -4.50 9.06 -2.93
N LEU A 33 -5.36 8.58 -2.04
CA LEU A 33 -5.75 7.18 -1.99
C LEU A 33 -6.55 6.77 -3.24
N ASN A 34 -7.46 7.62 -3.73
CA ASN A 34 -8.14 7.37 -5.01
C ASN A 34 -7.15 7.31 -6.17
N CYS A 35 -6.18 8.22 -6.24
CA CYS A 35 -5.15 8.19 -7.29
C CYS A 35 -4.31 6.90 -7.24
N LEU A 36 -3.92 6.44 -6.06
CA LEU A 36 -3.24 5.14 -5.90
C LEU A 36 -4.15 3.96 -6.27
N ASN A 37 -5.46 4.07 -6.07
CA ASN A 37 -6.44 3.05 -6.45
C ASN A 37 -6.72 3.03 -7.96
N GLU A 38 -6.45 4.12 -8.68
CA GLU A 38 -6.60 4.15 -10.14
C GLU A 38 -5.38 3.61 -10.88
N ILE A 39 -4.20 3.60 -10.24
CA ILE A 39 -2.94 3.16 -10.87
C ILE A 39 -2.81 1.64 -10.75
N PRO A 40 -2.78 0.88 -11.85
CA PRO A 40 -2.50 -0.56 -11.80
C PRO A 40 -1.07 -0.80 -11.34
N PHE A 41 -0.88 -1.69 -10.37
CA PHE A 41 0.44 -2.12 -9.97
C PHE A 41 1.01 -3.09 -11.02
N LYS A 42 2.19 -2.76 -11.56
CA LYS A 42 2.89 -3.56 -12.57
C LYS A 42 4.22 -4.03 -12.03
N CYS A 43 4.42 -5.34 -12.01
CA CYS A 43 5.70 -5.93 -11.61
C CYS A 43 6.70 -5.84 -12.77
N LYS A 44 7.82 -5.15 -12.55
CA LYS A 44 9.00 -5.24 -13.43
C LYS A 44 9.75 -6.56 -13.22
N ASP A 45 9.76 -7.06 -11.99
CA ASP A 45 10.35 -8.34 -11.60
C ASP A 45 9.29 -9.43 -11.53
N ALA A 46 9.52 -10.56 -12.18
CA ALA A 46 8.60 -11.70 -12.13
C ALA A 46 8.36 -12.22 -10.70
N ARG A 47 9.31 -11.99 -9.78
CA ARG A 47 9.23 -12.41 -8.38
C ARG A 47 8.25 -11.57 -7.55
N ASP A 48 8.00 -10.33 -7.94
CA ASP A 48 7.01 -9.47 -7.30
C ASP A 48 5.56 -9.86 -7.64
N LYS A 49 5.34 -10.85 -8.52
CA LYS A 49 3.99 -11.36 -8.83
C LYS A 49 3.20 -11.80 -7.60
N ASN A 50 3.89 -12.37 -6.60
CA ASN A 50 3.25 -12.76 -5.33
C ASN A 50 2.68 -11.54 -4.56
N ARG A 51 3.20 -10.34 -4.81
CA ARG A 51 2.65 -9.09 -4.21
C ARG A 51 1.39 -8.62 -4.89
N MET A 52 1.23 -8.87 -6.20
CA MET A 52 -0.05 -8.68 -6.87
C MET A 52 -1.10 -9.64 -6.30
N GLU A 53 -0.73 -10.89 -6.06
CA GLU A 53 -1.62 -11.92 -5.49
C GLU A 53 -2.07 -11.57 -4.07
N ASP A 54 -1.16 -11.05 -3.23
CA ASP A 54 -1.53 -10.53 -1.91
C ASP A 54 -2.59 -9.43 -2.00
N GLY A 55 -2.48 -8.53 -2.99
CA GLY A 55 -3.49 -7.51 -3.25
C GLY A 55 -4.84 -8.08 -3.72
N PHE A 56 -4.86 -9.11 -4.56
CA PHE A 56 -6.11 -9.78 -4.93
C PHE A 56 -6.78 -10.49 -3.75
N ASN A 57 -5.98 -11.11 -2.87
CA ASN A 57 -6.49 -11.78 -1.68
C ASN A 57 -7.18 -10.82 -0.72
N LEU A 58 -6.87 -9.51 -0.75
CA LEU A 58 -7.59 -8.49 0.03
C LEU A 58 -9.08 -8.44 -0.30
N ARG A 59 -9.47 -8.66 -1.56
CA ARG A 59 -10.87 -8.59 -1.98
C ARG A 59 -11.72 -9.64 -1.26
N ARG A 60 -11.15 -10.84 -1.03
CA ARG A 60 -11.78 -11.91 -0.23
C ARG A 60 -11.70 -11.63 1.27
N GLN A 61 -10.62 -11.00 1.75
CA GLN A 61 -10.55 -10.59 3.16
C GLN A 61 -11.62 -9.54 3.47
N PHE A 62 -11.83 -8.58 2.57
CA PHE A 62 -12.88 -7.58 2.68
C PHE A 62 -14.26 -8.23 2.85
N THR A 63 -14.61 -9.21 2.02
CA THR A 63 -15.92 -9.87 2.13
C THR A 63 -16.06 -10.60 3.47
N PHE A 64 -15.01 -11.31 3.90
CA PHE A 64 -14.99 -11.98 5.20
C PHE A 64 -15.18 -11.01 6.38
N TYR A 65 -14.42 -9.91 6.41
CA TYR A 65 -14.45 -8.96 7.54
C TYR A 65 -15.71 -8.09 7.61
N ASN A 66 -16.47 -8.00 6.52
CA ASN A 66 -17.70 -7.21 6.45
C ASN A 66 -18.95 -8.08 6.37
N ASP A 67 -18.84 -9.38 6.69
CA ASP A 67 -19.94 -10.35 6.67
C ASP A 67 -20.70 -10.38 5.32
N LEU A 68 -19.97 -10.21 4.21
CA LEU A 68 -20.50 -10.26 2.85
C LEU A 68 -20.34 -11.67 2.27
N ASP A 69 -21.18 -12.00 1.28
CA ASP A 69 -21.00 -13.23 0.50
C ASP A 69 -19.65 -13.22 -0.25
N GLU A 70 -18.95 -14.34 -0.31
CA GLU A 70 -17.62 -14.42 -0.94
C GLU A 70 -17.67 -13.99 -2.42
N SER A 71 -18.80 -14.22 -3.11
CA SER A 71 -19.00 -13.78 -4.50
C SER A 71 -19.00 -12.26 -4.68
N ALA A 72 -19.15 -11.48 -3.60
CA ALA A 72 -18.99 -10.02 -3.68
C ALA A 72 -17.55 -9.62 -4.03
N ALA A 73 -16.54 -10.45 -3.74
CA ALA A 73 -15.17 -10.21 -4.15
C ALA A 73 -15.03 -10.20 -5.68
N ASP A 74 -15.82 -11.02 -6.38
CA ASP A 74 -15.83 -11.09 -7.85
C ASP A 74 -16.39 -9.81 -8.50
N LEU A 75 -17.16 -9.01 -7.75
CA LEU A 75 -17.67 -7.71 -8.21
C LEU A 75 -16.60 -6.61 -8.19
N ILE A 76 -15.48 -6.83 -7.49
CA ILE A 76 -14.32 -5.95 -7.49
C ILE A 76 -13.42 -6.39 -8.65
N GLU A 77 -13.83 -6.03 -9.86
CA GLU A 77 -13.10 -6.36 -11.10
C GLU A 77 -11.89 -5.44 -11.35
N GLY A 78 -10.93 -5.92 -12.13
CA GLY A 78 -9.76 -5.15 -12.58
C GLY A 78 -8.43 -5.62 -12.00
N PRO A 79 -7.29 -5.05 -12.45
CA PRO A 79 -5.97 -5.41 -11.95
C PRO A 79 -5.80 -5.04 -10.48
N CYS A 80 -4.80 -5.63 -9.82
CA CYS A 80 -4.34 -5.18 -8.51
C CYS A 80 -3.83 -3.73 -8.62
N THR A 81 -4.35 -2.84 -7.81
CA THR A 81 -3.97 -1.41 -7.81
C THR A 81 -2.76 -1.17 -6.91
N VAL A 82 -2.09 -0.03 -7.06
CA VAL A 82 -0.99 0.35 -6.17
C VAL A 82 -1.47 0.49 -4.74
N LEU A 83 -2.69 1.01 -4.53
CA LEU A 83 -3.32 1.06 -3.21
C LEU A 83 -3.47 -0.34 -2.61
N GLU A 84 -4.06 -1.28 -3.35
CA GLU A 84 -4.26 -2.67 -2.90
C GLU A 84 -2.93 -3.34 -2.54
N MET A 85 -1.93 -3.23 -3.41
CA MET A 85 -0.61 -3.82 -3.17
C MET A 85 0.05 -3.23 -1.91
N MET A 86 0.05 -1.90 -1.76
CA MET A 86 0.65 -1.25 -0.59
C MET A 86 -0.11 -1.60 0.69
N PHE A 87 -1.44 -1.67 0.65
CA PHE A 87 -2.24 -2.03 1.82
C PHE A 87 -2.02 -3.50 2.23
N ALA A 88 -2.00 -4.42 1.26
CA ALA A 88 -1.68 -5.83 1.51
C ALA A 88 -0.28 -5.99 2.12
N LEU A 89 0.69 -5.23 1.63
CA LEU A 89 2.05 -5.25 2.16
C LEU A 89 2.11 -4.70 3.58
N ALA A 90 1.32 -3.68 3.91
CA ALA A 90 1.21 -3.16 5.27
C ALA A 90 0.65 -4.19 6.26
N ILE A 91 -0.34 -4.99 5.83
CA ILE A 91 -0.87 -6.12 6.61
C ILE A 91 0.23 -7.17 6.82
N ARG A 92 1.00 -7.51 5.79
CA ARG A 92 2.14 -8.45 5.92
C ARG A 92 3.18 -7.95 6.92
N CYS A 93 3.50 -6.65 6.92
CA CYS A 93 4.38 -6.07 7.93
C CYS A 93 3.82 -6.27 9.34
N GLU A 94 2.53 -6.02 9.54
CA GLU A 94 1.88 -6.22 10.84
C GLU A 94 1.87 -7.68 11.27
N ASP A 95 1.51 -8.61 10.38
CA ASP A 95 1.48 -10.05 10.66
C ASP A 95 2.86 -10.58 11.11
N ILE A 96 3.94 -10.06 10.52
CA ILE A 96 5.31 -10.48 10.84
C ILE A 96 5.80 -9.85 12.14
N MET A 97 5.46 -8.59 12.37
CA MET A 97 5.92 -7.82 13.54
C MET A 97 4.93 -7.84 14.70
N ASP A 98 3.89 -8.69 14.64
CA ASP A 98 2.75 -8.67 15.57
C ASP A 98 3.20 -8.62 17.03
N ASP A 99 2.62 -7.67 17.76
CA ASP A 99 2.86 -7.49 19.18
C ASP A 99 1.53 -7.14 19.86
N PRO A 100 0.95 -8.07 20.65
CA PRO A 100 -0.34 -7.86 21.29
C PRO A 100 -0.32 -6.71 22.31
N THR A 101 0.85 -6.26 22.75
CA THR A 101 0.99 -5.14 23.69
C THR A 101 0.89 -3.77 23.03
N ILE A 102 1.16 -3.68 21.71
CA ILE A 102 1.14 -2.44 20.94
C ILE A 102 -0.17 -2.32 20.13
N GLY A 103 -0.73 -3.46 19.71
CA GLY A 103 -1.91 -3.53 18.86
C GLY A 103 -1.59 -3.30 17.39
N ASN A 104 -2.63 -3.25 16.56
CA ASN A 104 -2.50 -3.24 15.10
C ASN A 104 -1.90 -1.93 14.57
N ARG A 105 -0.71 -2.00 13.95
CA ARG A 105 0.01 -0.87 13.34
C ARG A 105 -0.05 -0.86 11.81
N THR A 106 -1.00 -1.56 11.16
CA THR A 106 -1.18 -1.58 9.69
C THR A 106 -1.16 -0.16 9.09
N SER A 107 -1.88 0.80 9.70
CA SER A 107 -1.85 2.20 9.27
C SER A 107 -0.44 2.81 9.34
N GLN A 108 0.34 2.49 10.37
CA GLN A 108 1.71 3.00 10.51
C GLN A 108 2.62 2.50 9.40
N TRP A 109 2.57 1.20 9.09
CA TRP A 109 3.32 0.60 7.98
C TRP A 109 2.94 1.20 6.64
N PHE A 110 1.63 1.33 6.37
CA PHE A 110 1.13 1.93 5.13
C PHE A 110 1.68 3.36 4.92
N TRP A 111 1.54 4.22 5.93
CA TRP A 111 1.95 5.62 5.82
C TRP A 111 3.47 5.81 5.85
N GLN A 112 4.21 4.87 6.42
CA GLN A 112 5.66 4.85 6.32
C GLN A 112 6.09 4.64 4.87
N MET A 113 5.44 3.73 4.14
CA MET A 113 5.68 3.55 2.71
C MET A 113 5.31 4.81 1.92
N VAL A 114 4.13 5.40 2.17
CA VAL A 114 3.70 6.66 1.52
C VAL A 114 4.71 7.79 1.76
N THR A 115 5.25 7.89 2.97
CA THR A 115 6.24 8.90 3.34
C THR A 115 7.58 8.64 2.67
N ASN A 116 8.03 7.38 2.58
CA ASN A 116 9.30 7.04 1.94
C ASN A 116 9.27 7.22 0.41
N LEU A 117 8.10 7.04 -0.21
CA LEU A 117 7.83 7.43 -1.60
C LEU A 117 7.92 8.96 -1.81
N GLY A 118 7.80 9.75 -0.74
CA GLY A 118 7.74 11.22 -0.83
C GLY A 118 6.32 11.78 -0.96
N LEU A 119 5.29 10.96 -0.75
CA LEU A 119 3.89 11.32 -0.96
C LEU A 119 3.16 11.76 0.32
N GLY A 120 3.84 11.77 1.48
CA GLY A 120 3.23 12.07 2.78
C GLY A 120 2.60 13.47 2.89
N SER A 121 3.01 14.44 2.06
CA SER A 121 2.45 15.79 2.02
C SER A 121 1.24 15.94 1.09
N MET A 122 0.87 14.91 0.33
CA MET A 122 -0.21 14.93 -0.66
C MET A 122 -1.61 14.84 -0.02
N SER A 123 -1.84 15.64 1.03
CA SER A 123 -3.18 15.92 1.55
C SER A 123 -4.07 16.50 0.45
N ASP A 124 -5.39 16.44 0.61
CA ASP A 124 -6.35 16.88 -0.42
C ASP A 124 -6.19 18.37 -0.81
N ARG A 125 -5.65 19.18 0.10
CA ARG A 125 -5.33 20.60 -0.13
C ARG A 125 -4.09 20.80 -0.99
N LEU A 126 -3.10 19.93 -0.87
CA LEU A 126 -1.80 20.01 -1.55
C LEU A 126 -1.65 18.98 -2.69
N PHE A 127 -2.70 18.20 -2.93
CA PHE A 127 -2.68 17.08 -3.86
C PHE A 127 -2.30 17.52 -5.27
N ASN A 128 -1.29 16.85 -5.82
CA ASN A 128 -0.85 17.00 -7.20
C ASN A 128 -0.81 15.61 -7.85
N GLU A 129 -1.79 15.35 -8.72
CA GLU A 129 -1.96 14.07 -9.39
C GLU A 129 -0.78 13.69 -10.28
N GLU A 130 -0.22 14.66 -11.02
CA GLU A 130 0.93 14.45 -11.91
C GLU A 130 2.15 14.02 -11.10
N TYR A 131 2.44 14.73 -10.00
CA TYR A 131 3.53 14.38 -9.10
C TYR A 131 3.37 12.97 -8.49
N VAL A 132 2.15 12.60 -8.08
CA VAL A 132 1.86 11.25 -7.56
C VAL A 132 2.12 10.20 -8.63
N LYS A 133 1.57 10.38 -9.84
CA LYS A 133 1.74 9.43 -10.95
C LYS A 133 3.21 9.30 -11.36
N GLU A 134 3.96 10.38 -11.43
CA GLU A 134 5.40 10.37 -11.70
C GLU A 134 6.18 9.62 -10.61
N THR A 135 5.86 9.87 -9.34
CA THR A 135 6.51 9.22 -8.20
C THR A 135 6.27 7.72 -8.20
N ILE A 136 5.02 7.29 -8.43
CA ILE A 136 4.67 5.88 -8.52
C ILE A 136 5.32 5.21 -9.75
N ASN A 137 5.42 5.93 -10.87
CA ASN A 137 6.14 5.44 -12.04
C ASN A 137 7.64 5.22 -11.76
N LYS A 138 8.31 6.16 -11.08
CA LYS A 138 9.72 6.00 -10.65
C LYS A 138 9.89 4.79 -9.74
N PHE A 139 8.98 4.63 -8.77
CA PHE A 139 8.96 3.45 -7.89
C PHE A 139 8.87 2.14 -8.70
N MET A 140 7.87 2.01 -9.59
CA MET A 140 7.68 0.79 -10.40
C MET A 140 8.85 0.52 -11.35
N ASN A 141 9.51 1.57 -11.86
CA ASN A 141 10.66 1.43 -12.76
C ASN A 141 12.01 1.21 -12.06
N ARG A 142 12.03 1.21 -10.72
CA ARG A 142 13.24 1.12 -9.87
C ARG A 142 14.17 2.33 -10.02
N GLU A 143 13.61 3.52 -10.30
CA GLU A 143 14.32 4.80 -10.47
C GLU A 143 14.43 5.58 -9.14
N PHE A 144 14.71 4.85 -8.05
CA PHE A 144 14.90 5.39 -6.71
C PHE A 144 16.37 5.23 -6.27
N GLU A 145 16.74 5.73 -5.10
CA GLU A 145 18.13 5.64 -4.62
C GLU A 145 18.51 4.20 -4.22
N PRO A 146 19.79 3.77 -4.32
CA PRO A 146 20.20 2.42 -3.97
C PRO A 146 19.83 1.99 -2.53
N ASP A 147 19.71 2.94 -1.60
CA ASP A 147 19.31 2.71 -0.21
C ASP A 147 17.78 2.60 -0.02
N GLY A 148 17.00 2.69 -1.10
CA GLY A 148 15.55 2.61 -1.13
C GLY A 148 14.83 3.94 -0.92
N LYS A 149 15.52 5.08 -0.79
CA LYS A 149 14.86 6.40 -0.74
C LYS A 149 14.09 6.65 -2.05
N GLY A 150 12.77 6.86 -1.94
CA GLY A 150 11.87 6.95 -3.09
C GLY A 150 11.21 5.61 -3.49
N SER A 151 11.43 4.55 -2.71
CA SER A 151 10.71 3.26 -2.80
C SER A 151 9.71 3.10 -1.63
N LEU A 152 9.15 1.90 -1.42
CA LEU A 152 8.33 1.60 -0.25
C LEU A 152 9.15 1.56 1.06
N PHE A 153 10.41 1.11 1.00
CA PHE A 153 11.26 0.97 2.17
C PHE A 153 12.62 1.62 1.94
N ARG A 154 13.22 2.12 3.02
CA ARG A 154 14.57 2.67 3.00
C ARG A 154 15.39 2.09 4.14
N ILE A 155 16.53 1.51 3.80
CA ILE A 155 17.46 0.91 4.75
C ILE A 155 18.75 1.72 4.71
N ARG A 156 18.98 2.54 5.73
CA ARG A 156 20.18 3.39 5.78
C ARG A 156 21.41 2.50 5.93
N ASN A 157 22.47 2.83 5.20
CA ASN A 157 23.72 2.05 5.17
C ASN A 157 23.52 0.60 4.69
N CYS A 158 22.49 0.31 3.88
CA CYS A 158 22.33 -0.99 3.25
C CYS A 158 23.56 -1.30 2.40
N GLN A 159 24.13 -2.50 2.58
CA GLN A 159 25.31 -2.96 1.82
C GLN A 159 24.93 -3.44 0.42
N GLN A 160 23.64 -3.59 0.14
CA GLN A 160 23.08 -4.08 -1.11
C GLN A 160 22.28 -2.97 -1.80
N ASP A 161 22.16 -3.08 -3.12
CA ASP A 161 21.34 -2.18 -3.92
C ASP A 161 19.88 -2.64 -3.91
N LEU A 162 19.00 -1.91 -3.23
CA LEU A 162 17.58 -2.26 -3.12
C LEU A 162 16.82 -2.18 -4.46
N ARG A 163 17.40 -1.59 -5.50
CA ARG A 163 16.81 -1.59 -6.85
C ARG A 163 16.81 -2.97 -7.49
N GLU A 164 17.75 -3.82 -7.09
CA GLU A 164 17.95 -5.17 -7.62
C GLU A 164 17.24 -6.26 -6.78
N VAL A 165 16.49 -5.83 -5.76
CA VAL A 165 15.87 -6.70 -4.77
C VAL A 165 14.34 -6.65 -4.91
N GLU A 166 13.70 -7.81 -4.81
CA GLU A 166 12.23 -7.92 -4.80
C GLU A 166 11.63 -7.15 -3.61
N ILE A 167 10.39 -6.67 -3.75
CA ILE A 167 9.70 -5.88 -2.72
C ILE A 167 9.59 -6.65 -1.40
N TRP A 168 9.37 -7.97 -1.47
CA TRP A 168 9.32 -8.84 -0.30
C TRP A 168 10.59 -8.82 0.53
N MET A 169 11.73 -8.97 -0.14
CA MET A 169 13.02 -9.07 0.50
C MET A 169 13.43 -7.71 1.05
N ALA A 170 13.15 -6.63 0.30
CA ALA A 170 13.30 -5.27 0.79
C ALA A 170 12.45 -5.02 2.05
N MET A 171 11.21 -5.53 2.10
CA MET A 171 10.36 -5.47 3.30
C MET A 171 10.99 -6.24 4.46
N LEU A 172 11.39 -7.49 4.27
CA LEU A 172 11.98 -8.30 5.34
C LEU A 172 13.25 -7.68 5.92
N TRP A 173 14.16 -7.19 5.07
CA TRP A 173 15.38 -6.51 5.53
C TRP A 173 15.07 -5.20 6.23
N TYR A 174 14.02 -4.50 5.78
CA TYR A 174 13.58 -3.28 6.44
C TYR A 174 13.05 -3.57 7.84
N LEU A 175 12.21 -4.60 8.01
CA LEU A 175 11.70 -5.02 9.32
C LEU A 175 12.82 -5.47 10.26
N ASP A 176 13.78 -6.27 9.76
CA ASP A 176 14.97 -6.69 10.53
C ASP A 176 15.80 -5.49 11.02
N SER A 177 15.85 -4.41 10.24
CA SER A 177 16.57 -3.18 10.62
C SER A 177 15.92 -2.37 11.76
N LEU A 178 14.70 -2.73 12.18
CA LEU A 178 13.98 -2.09 13.27
C LEU A 178 14.14 -2.80 14.62
N VAL A 179 14.73 -4.00 14.62
CA VAL A 179 14.92 -4.87 15.78
C VAL A 179 16.28 -4.65 16.44
#